data_AF-A0A2V9PPR9-F1
#
_entry.id   AF-A0A2V9PPR9-F1
#
_cell.length_a   1.000
_cell.length_b   1.000
_cell.length_c   1.000
_cell.angle_alpha   90.00
_cell.angle_beta   90.00
_cell.angle_gamma   90.00
#
_symmetry.space_group_name_H-M   'P 1'
#
loop_
_entity.id
_entity.type
_entity.pdbx_description
1 polymer ?
#
loop_
_entity_poly.entity_id
_entity_poly.type
_entity_poly.pdbx_seq_one_letter_code
_entity_poly.pdbx_strand_id
1 'polypeptide(L)'
;MQPATLKVSPGSRLFGRTLGHNQKLGIIRPAPTCEDFIMSRLLLAFLLPAVAGGLAAQTASDQLSDLPKPHDYVLKRSSSYDRTGGNADARRVPAGSTITVLDENGPGQISHIWFTIADREQYHLKKIVLRMYWDDEKTPSVEAPIGDFFGLGNGEYFLYQSTPLAVGADKALNCFFPMPFRKHARIIVTNEGQEQIGALYWNIDWRALRSPLPPDTAYFHAQYRQAMPNPAVADAKVNLDGKNNYVWMVAAGRGHFVGVTMSVLENADGWWGEGDDMFFVDGEKLPSINGTGTEDYFLGAWDFGGKSFSYESFGAPVVGPEKKDSKWSVYRFHLDSPIPFTKSLRATIEHGHANDRGDKSSSVAYWYQIEPHVEFPAMPSVDQRLPRVP
;
A
#
# COMPACT_ATOMS: atom_id res chain seq x y z
N MET A 1 -22.32 51.73 24.19
CA MET A 1 -23.14 52.67 23.39
C MET A 1 -22.34 52.96 22.14
N GLN A 2 -22.72 52.75 20.90
CA GLN A 2 -23.95 52.33 20.21
C GLN A 2 -23.46 51.72 18.87
N PRO A 3 -24.16 50.73 18.29
CA PRO A 3 -23.74 50.04 17.06
C PRO A 3 -24.24 50.76 15.79
N ALA A 4 -23.49 50.62 14.70
CA ALA A 4 -23.87 51.09 13.37
C ALA A 4 -24.93 50.16 12.74
N THR A 5 -26.06 50.75 12.38
CA THR A 5 -27.19 50.12 11.69
C THR A 5 -27.04 50.25 10.18
N LEU A 6 -27.06 49.13 9.45
CA LEU A 6 -27.30 49.13 8.01
C LEU A 6 -28.78 48.80 7.77
N LYS A 7 -29.49 49.73 7.11
CA LYS A 7 -30.87 49.59 6.65
C LYS A 7 -30.91 48.77 5.36
N VAL A 8 -31.78 47.77 5.30
CA VAL A 8 -32.34 47.25 4.03
C VAL A 8 -33.84 47.08 4.24
N SER A 9 -34.64 47.63 3.33
CA SER A 9 -36.09 47.44 3.26
C SER A 9 -36.47 46.75 1.92
N PRO A 10 -37.67 46.17 1.81
CA PRO A 10 -37.90 44.94 1.05
C PRO A 10 -38.77 45.09 -0.21
N GLY A 11 -38.82 44.02 -0.99
CA GLY A 11 -39.88 43.68 -1.95
C GLY A 11 -39.34 43.36 -3.34
N SER A 12 -39.90 42.46 -4.15
CA SER A 12 -40.95 41.45 -3.99
C SER A 12 -41.08 40.70 -5.33
N ARG A 13 -41.36 39.39 -5.25
CA ARG A 13 -42.05 38.50 -6.24
C ARG A 13 -41.49 38.34 -7.66
N LEU A 14 -41.30 37.07 -8.06
CA LEU A 14 -42.17 36.37 -9.03
C LEU A 14 -41.78 34.89 -9.15
N PHE A 15 -42.71 34.02 -8.73
CA PHE A 15 -42.75 32.59 -9.04
C PHE A 15 -43.76 32.36 -10.17
N GLY A 16 -43.47 31.43 -11.08
CA GLY A 16 -44.46 30.86 -12.00
C GLY A 16 -43.89 30.49 -13.37
N ARG A 17 -43.32 29.29 -13.49
CA ARG A 17 -43.19 28.60 -14.79
C ARG A 17 -44.09 27.37 -14.79
N THR A 18 -44.92 27.30 -15.82
CA THR A 18 -45.92 26.28 -16.15
C THR A 18 -45.25 24.97 -16.59
N LEU A 19 -45.69 23.87 -15.99
CA LEU A 19 -45.47 22.50 -16.46
C LEU A 19 -46.74 22.03 -17.17
N GLY A 20 -46.59 21.46 -18.36
CA GLY A 20 -47.64 20.72 -19.05
C GLY A 20 -47.30 19.23 -19.05
N HIS A 21 -48.25 18.38 -18.66
CA HIS A 21 -48.59 17.17 -19.40
C HIS A 21 -49.87 16.51 -18.86
N ASN A 22 -50.74 16.12 -19.79
CA ASN A 22 -51.98 15.39 -19.60
C ASN A 22 -51.73 13.93 -19.19
N GLN A 23 -52.47 13.41 -18.21
CA GLN A 23 -52.85 11.99 -18.19
C GLN A 23 -54.31 11.81 -17.73
N LYS A 24 -55.02 10.97 -18.48
CA LYS A 24 -56.45 10.64 -18.38
C LYS A 24 -56.72 9.59 -17.29
N LEU A 25 -57.92 9.70 -16.72
CA LEU A 25 -58.59 8.80 -15.78
C LEU A 25 -58.76 7.35 -16.27
N GLY A 26 -58.93 6.42 -15.31
CA GLY A 26 -59.49 5.08 -15.60
C GLY A 26 -59.72 4.10 -14.44
N ILE A 27 -60.60 4.43 -13.48
CA ILE A 27 -61.63 3.55 -12.85
C ILE A 27 -61.23 2.30 -11.99
N ILE A 28 -61.33 2.48 -10.65
CA ILE A 28 -62.00 1.75 -9.54
C ILE A 28 -62.56 0.30 -9.76
N ARG A 29 -62.28 -0.66 -8.85
CA ARG A 29 -63.23 -1.47 -7.99
C ARG A 29 -62.53 -2.54 -7.10
N PRO A 30 -63.20 -3.09 -6.05
CA PRO A 30 -62.64 -3.26 -4.68
C PRO A 30 -62.20 -4.70 -4.28
N ALA A 31 -61.67 -4.81 -3.06
CA ALA A 31 -61.13 -5.99 -2.36
C ALA A 31 -62.13 -7.16 -2.13
N PRO A 32 -61.61 -8.38 -1.84
CA PRO A 32 -62.00 -9.05 -0.60
C PRO A 32 -60.88 -9.81 0.13
N THR A 33 -61.23 -10.23 1.35
CA THR A 33 -60.47 -10.86 2.44
C THR A 33 -60.41 -12.40 2.39
N CYS A 34 -59.36 -12.95 3.03
CA CYS A 34 -59.19 -14.20 3.81
C CYS A 34 -59.76 -15.58 3.37
N GLU A 35 -58.88 -16.58 3.54
CA GLU A 35 -59.06 -18.04 3.75
C GLU A 35 -59.08 -19.05 2.58
N ASP A 36 -58.06 -19.92 2.63
CA ASP A 36 -57.97 -21.38 2.40
C ASP A 36 -58.40 -22.03 1.06
N PHE A 37 -57.46 -22.77 0.44
CA PHE A 37 -57.58 -24.22 0.12
C PHE A 37 -56.30 -24.80 -0.55
N ILE A 38 -55.52 -25.54 0.24
CA ILE A 38 -54.97 -26.91 0.06
C ILE A 38 -54.44 -27.39 -1.34
N MET A 39 -53.17 -27.84 -1.29
CA MET A 39 -52.43 -28.85 -2.08
C MET A 39 -52.29 -28.72 -3.61
N SER A 40 -51.03 -28.60 -4.05
CA SER A 40 -50.23 -29.74 -4.55
C SER A 40 -49.12 -29.23 -5.48
N ARG A 41 -47.86 -29.43 -5.10
CA ARG A 41 -46.76 -29.89 -5.97
C ARG A 41 -45.46 -29.98 -5.19
N LEU A 42 -44.89 -31.19 -5.22
CA LEU A 42 -43.55 -31.50 -4.79
C LEU A 42 -42.52 -30.55 -5.41
N LEU A 43 -41.63 -30.02 -4.58
CA LEU A 43 -40.31 -29.57 -4.99
C LEU A 43 -39.33 -29.97 -3.89
N LEU A 44 -38.37 -30.81 -4.28
CA LEU A 44 -37.21 -31.24 -3.51
C LEU A 44 -36.53 -30.03 -2.85
N ALA A 45 -36.54 -29.97 -1.52
CA ALA A 45 -35.68 -29.06 -0.77
C ALA A 45 -34.25 -29.63 -0.76
N PHE A 46 -33.41 -29.19 -1.69
CA PHE A 46 -31.96 -29.24 -1.48
C PHE A 46 -31.61 -28.17 -0.43
N LEU A 47 -31.47 -28.60 0.82
CA LEU A 47 -30.81 -27.85 1.88
C LEU A 47 -29.31 -27.76 1.55
N LEU A 48 -28.95 -26.77 0.74
CA LEU A 48 -27.59 -26.21 0.78
C LEU A 48 -27.52 -25.34 2.04
N PRO A 49 -26.66 -25.63 3.03
CA PRO A 49 -26.26 -24.57 3.94
C PRO A 49 -25.48 -23.58 3.09
N ALA A 50 -26.13 -22.47 2.73
CA ALA A 50 -25.41 -21.27 2.37
C ALA A 50 -24.61 -20.88 3.61
N VAL A 51 -23.35 -21.33 3.66
CA VAL A 51 -22.34 -20.71 4.51
C VAL A 51 -22.12 -19.34 3.90
N ALA A 52 -23.01 -18.42 4.23
CA ALA A 52 -22.74 -17.00 4.16
C ALA A 52 -21.69 -16.73 5.23
N GLY A 53 -20.43 -17.06 4.90
CA GLY A 53 -19.28 -16.51 5.60
C GLY A 53 -19.33 -15.01 5.34
N GLY A 54 -19.99 -14.28 6.22
CA GLY A 54 -19.91 -12.83 6.24
C GLY A 54 -18.43 -12.49 6.37
N LEU A 55 -17.89 -11.82 5.36
CA LEU A 55 -16.61 -11.15 5.43
C LEU A 55 -16.77 -9.99 6.41
N ALA A 56 -16.73 -10.28 7.71
CA ALA A 56 -16.59 -9.25 8.72
C ALA A 56 -15.14 -8.76 8.66
N ALA A 57 -14.95 -7.46 8.44
CA ALA A 57 -13.65 -6.84 8.62
C ALA A 57 -13.19 -7.10 10.07
N GLN A 58 -11.99 -7.67 10.25
CA GLN A 58 -11.44 -7.90 11.59
C GLN A 58 -11.18 -6.55 12.24
N THR A 59 -11.92 -6.27 13.31
CA THR A 59 -11.67 -5.11 14.16
C THR A 59 -10.57 -5.42 15.17
N ALA A 60 -9.99 -4.40 15.78
CA ALA A 60 -9.07 -4.59 16.93
C ALA A 60 -9.73 -5.40 18.06
N SER A 61 -11.06 -5.32 18.22
CA SER A 61 -11.83 -6.12 19.17
C SER A 61 -11.84 -7.61 18.82
N ASP A 62 -11.90 -7.95 17.53
CA ASP A 62 -11.86 -9.34 17.05
C ASP A 62 -10.47 -9.95 17.29
N GLN A 63 -9.41 -9.17 17.06
CA GLN A 63 -8.04 -9.61 17.37
C GLN A 63 -7.87 -9.95 18.86
N LEU A 64 -8.41 -9.12 19.77
CA LEU A 64 -8.37 -9.40 21.21
C LEU A 64 -9.21 -10.61 21.60
N SER A 65 -10.33 -10.82 20.92
CA SER A 65 -11.23 -11.96 21.15
C SER A 65 -10.68 -13.28 20.62
N ASP A 66 -9.73 -13.22 19.68
CA ASP A 66 -9.00 -14.38 19.17
C ASP A 66 -7.83 -14.81 20.06
N LEU A 67 -7.27 -13.92 20.89
CA LEU A 67 -6.11 -14.23 21.75
C LEU A 67 -6.30 -15.43 22.70
N PRO A 68 -7.47 -15.67 23.33
CA PRO A 68 -7.66 -16.81 24.23
C PRO A 68 -7.83 -18.14 23.50
N LYS A 69 -7.96 -18.14 22.16
CA LYS A 69 -8.19 -19.36 21.38
C LYS A 69 -6.88 -20.15 21.26
N PRO A 70 -6.91 -21.49 21.41
CA PRO A 70 -5.74 -22.31 21.11
C PRO A 70 -5.28 -22.11 19.67
N HIS A 71 -3.97 -21.96 19.47
CA HIS A 71 -3.36 -21.82 18.15
C HIS A 71 -2.66 -23.12 17.72
N ASP A 72 -2.90 -23.56 16.48
CA ASP A 72 -2.29 -24.78 15.92
C ASP A 72 -1.12 -24.47 14.98
N TYR A 73 -0.12 -23.77 15.50
CA TYR A 73 1.15 -23.53 14.82
C TYR A 73 2.31 -23.62 15.82
N VAL A 74 3.53 -23.75 15.31
CA VAL A 74 4.74 -23.55 16.11
C VAL A 74 5.33 -22.19 15.77
N LEU A 75 5.46 -21.31 16.76
CA LEU A 75 6.16 -20.04 16.56
C LEU A 75 7.66 -20.32 16.41
N LYS A 76 8.26 -19.74 15.37
CA LYS A 76 9.67 -19.86 15.05
C LYS A 76 10.24 -18.47 14.82
N ARG A 77 11.56 -18.35 15.02
CA ARG A 77 12.30 -17.11 14.80
C ARG A 77 13.66 -17.39 14.17
N SER A 78 14.00 -16.57 13.19
CA SER A 78 15.37 -16.35 12.73
C SER A 78 15.80 -15.00 13.27
N SER A 79 16.93 -14.97 13.98
CA SER A 79 17.49 -13.71 14.46
C SER A 79 19.00 -13.71 14.35
N SER A 80 19.55 -12.50 14.47
CA SER A 80 20.99 -12.25 14.46
C SER A 80 21.70 -12.68 15.76
N TYR A 81 21.00 -13.36 16.68
CA TYR A 81 21.53 -13.69 18.01
C TYR A 81 22.86 -14.45 17.96
N ASP A 82 23.69 -14.22 18.96
CA ASP A 82 24.96 -14.91 19.14
C ASP A 82 24.73 -16.40 19.43
N ARG A 83 25.13 -17.27 18.50
CA ARG A 83 24.95 -18.73 18.60
C ARG A 83 25.79 -19.35 19.71
N THR A 84 26.75 -18.62 20.28
CA THR A 84 27.53 -19.06 21.44
C THR A 84 26.81 -18.80 22.77
N GLY A 85 25.72 -18.00 22.77
CA GLY A 85 25.06 -17.50 23.96
C GLY A 85 25.67 -16.22 24.54
N GLY A 86 26.62 -15.60 23.84
CA GLY A 86 27.15 -14.27 24.16
C GLY A 86 26.23 -13.12 23.75
N ASN A 87 26.80 -11.92 23.61
CA ASN A 87 26.08 -10.68 23.27
C ASN A 87 26.54 -10.08 21.91
N ALA A 88 27.23 -10.88 21.08
CA ALA A 88 27.58 -10.47 19.72
C ALA A 88 26.40 -10.72 18.76
N ASP A 89 25.26 -10.10 19.06
CA ASP A 89 23.97 -10.35 18.39
C ASP A 89 23.81 -9.64 17.05
N ALA A 90 24.88 -9.11 16.48
CA ALA A 90 24.87 -8.44 15.18
C ALA A 90 25.69 -9.20 14.16
N ARG A 91 25.41 -8.97 12.87
CA ARG A 91 26.28 -9.41 11.78
C ARG A 91 26.86 -8.23 11.03
N ARG A 92 28.12 -8.37 10.63
CA ARG A 92 28.77 -7.46 9.69
C ARG A 92 28.52 -7.95 8.28
N VAL A 93 28.26 -7.04 7.35
CA VAL A 93 28.05 -7.37 5.93
C VAL A 93 29.01 -6.52 5.10
N PRO A 94 30.08 -7.11 4.53
CA PRO A 94 31.00 -6.38 3.67
C PRO A 94 30.30 -5.75 2.46
N ALA A 95 30.90 -4.71 1.89
CA ALA A 95 30.46 -4.12 0.62
C ALA A 95 30.36 -5.19 -0.48
N GLY A 96 29.32 -5.12 -1.31
CA GLY A 96 29.03 -6.07 -2.39
C GLY A 96 28.61 -7.48 -1.93
N SER A 97 28.49 -7.72 -0.62
CA SER A 97 28.15 -9.04 -0.09
C SER A 97 26.65 -9.18 0.22
N THR A 98 26.17 -10.41 0.15
CA THR A 98 24.81 -10.80 0.52
C THR A 98 24.84 -11.69 1.76
N ILE A 99 23.92 -11.45 2.69
CA ILE A 99 23.65 -12.32 3.83
C ILE A 99 22.22 -12.88 3.72
N THR A 100 22.07 -14.18 3.98
CA THR A 100 20.76 -14.81 4.12
C THR A 100 20.28 -14.64 5.57
N VAL A 101 19.10 -14.05 5.74
CA VAL A 101 18.50 -13.77 7.07
C VAL A 101 17.33 -14.72 7.37
N LEU A 102 16.78 -15.39 6.36
CA LEU A 102 15.86 -16.52 6.49
C LEU A 102 16.07 -17.50 5.33
N ASP A 103 16.07 -18.79 5.63
CA ASP A 103 16.09 -19.90 4.66
C ASP A 103 15.37 -21.08 5.33
N GLU A 104 14.07 -21.22 5.07
CA GLU A 104 13.19 -22.11 5.82
C GLU A 104 12.22 -22.86 4.92
N ASN A 105 12.05 -24.16 5.17
CA ASN A 105 11.05 -24.98 4.51
C ASN A 105 9.65 -24.75 5.10
N GLY A 106 8.64 -24.78 4.23
CA GLY A 106 7.24 -24.59 4.56
C GLY A 106 6.48 -25.87 4.94
N PRO A 107 5.16 -25.75 5.19
CA PRO A 107 4.38 -24.51 5.07
C PRO A 107 4.55 -23.58 6.27
N GLY A 108 4.53 -22.28 6.01
CA GLY A 108 4.64 -21.26 7.04
C GLY A 108 4.00 -19.93 6.65
N GLN A 109 3.88 -19.05 7.64
CA GLN A 109 3.48 -17.66 7.43
C GLN A 109 4.34 -16.74 8.30
N ILE A 110 5.15 -15.90 7.66
CA ILE A 110 5.88 -14.82 8.35
C ILE A 110 4.85 -13.86 8.90
N SER A 111 4.99 -13.50 10.17
CA SER A 111 4.05 -12.63 10.90
C SER A 111 4.70 -11.34 11.38
N HIS A 112 6.03 -11.29 11.46
CA HIS A 112 6.75 -10.11 11.88
C HIS A 112 8.19 -10.13 11.37
N ILE A 113 8.65 -8.98 10.88
CA ILE A 113 10.03 -8.72 10.51
C ILE A 113 10.47 -7.46 11.24
N TRP A 114 11.58 -7.56 11.97
CA TRP A 114 12.27 -6.43 12.56
C TRP A 114 13.72 -6.36 12.08
N PHE A 115 14.19 -5.15 11.79
CA PHE A 115 15.60 -4.84 11.55
C PHE A 115 16.02 -3.59 12.32
N THR A 116 17.30 -3.54 12.70
CA THR A 116 18.01 -2.26 12.90
C THR A 116 19.42 -2.35 12.31
N ILE A 117 19.93 -1.22 11.85
CA ILE A 117 21.11 -1.14 11.00
C ILE A 117 22.02 -0.03 11.55
N ALA A 118 23.23 -0.42 11.94
CA ALA A 118 24.32 0.50 12.21
C ALA A 118 25.27 0.51 11.01
N ASP A 119 25.10 1.50 10.16
CA ASP A 119 25.93 1.77 8.99
C ASP A 119 26.24 3.28 8.97
N ARG A 120 27.50 3.62 8.67
CA ARG A 120 27.99 5.01 8.63
C ARG A 120 27.88 5.61 7.23
N GLU A 121 27.66 4.78 6.22
CA GLU A 121 27.57 5.23 4.84
C GLU A 121 26.32 6.10 4.66
N GLN A 122 26.51 7.27 4.05
CA GLN A 122 25.41 8.16 3.71
C GLN A 122 24.42 7.45 2.79
N TYR A 123 23.13 7.58 3.10
CA TYR A 123 22.03 6.92 2.38
C TYR A 123 22.14 5.38 2.34
N HIS A 124 22.72 4.73 3.36
CA HIS A 124 22.75 3.26 3.45
C HIS A 124 21.36 2.62 3.28
N LEU A 125 20.29 3.30 3.72
CA LEU A 125 18.89 2.90 3.50
C LEU A 125 18.50 2.68 2.02
N LYS A 126 19.18 3.38 1.09
CA LYS A 126 19.01 3.24 -0.37
C LYS A 126 19.98 2.23 -0.98
N LYS A 127 21.04 1.85 -0.24
CA LYS A 127 22.16 1.02 -0.72
C LYS A 127 22.04 -0.44 -0.26
N ILE A 128 21.34 -0.68 0.84
CA ILE A 128 21.06 -2.01 1.35
C ILE A 128 19.75 -2.49 0.72
N VAL A 129 19.79 -3.63 0.04
CA VAL A 129 18.63 -4.18 -0.70
C VAL A 129 18.09 -5.43 -0.02
N LEU A 130 16.78 -5.43 0.21
CA LEU A 130 16.02 -6.56 0.74
C LEU A 130 15.39 -7.32 -0.42
N ARG A 131 15.60 -8.65 -0.44
CA ARG A 131 14.94 -9.54 -1.40
C ARG A 131 14.28 -10.72 -0.70
N MET A 132 13.07 -11.07 -1.11
CA MET A 132 12.34 -12.24 -0.62
C MET A 132 11.90 -13.11 -1.79
N TYR A 133 12.01 -14.43 -1.60
CA TYR A 133 11.67 -15.45 -2.59
C TYR A 133 10.74 -16.48 -1.95
N TRP A 134 9.67 -16.84 -2.65
CA TRP A 134 8.69 -17.84 -2.23
C TRP A 134 8.76 -19.12 -3.08
N ASP A 135 8.63 -20.28 -2.45
CA ASP A 135 8.44 -21.58 -3.10
C ASP A 135 9.44 -21.93 -4.21
N ASP A 136 10.72 -21.63 -3.97
CA ASP A 136 11.84 -21.89 -4.88
C ASP A 136 11.81 -21.07 -6.19
N GLU A 137 11.08 -19.95 -6.22
CA GLU A 137 11.10 -19.04 -7.35
C GLU A 137 12.51 -18.47 -7.61
N LYS A 138 12.80 -18.20 -8.88
CA LYS A 138 14.11 -17.69 -9.30
C LYS A 138 14.21 -16.17 -9.25
N THR A 139 13.08 -15.50 -9.39
CA THR A 139 12.94 -14.04 -9.36
C THR A 139 12.28 -13.65 -8.05
N PRO A 140 12.71 -12.58 -7.37
CA PRO A 140 12.15 -12.22 -6.08
C PRO A 140 10.73 -11.66 -6.21
N SER A 141 9.80 -12.14 -5.39
CA SER A 141 8.48 -11.52 -5.16
C SER A 141 8.56 -10.20 -4.37
N VAL A 142 9.64 -9.99 -3.62
CA VAL A 142 9.93 -8.71 -2.95
C VAL A 142 11.30 -8.21 -3.35
N GLU A 143 11.39 -7.00 -3.91
CA GLU A 143 12.66 -6.35 -4.23
C GLU A 143 12.59 -4.84 -3.98
N ALA A 144 13.31 -4.36 -2.97
CA ALA A 144 13.40 -2.93 -2.67
C ALA A 144 14.67 -2.59 -1.87
N PRO A 145 15.21 -1.36 -1.98
CA PRO A 145 16.08 -0.85 -0.94
C PRO A 145 15.36 -0.94 0.42
N ILE A 146 16.08 -1.34 1.46
CA ILE A 146 15.48 -1.65 2.76
C ILE A 146 14.77 -0.43 3.35
N GLY A 147 15.32 0.78 3.16
CA GLY A 147 14.65 2.01 3.57
C GLY A 147 13.31 2.20 2.88
N ASP A 148 13.29 2.11 1.56
CA ASP A 148 12.08 2.25 0.75
C ASP A 148 11.01 1.21 1.13
N PHE A 149 11.39 -0.04 1.39
CA PHE A 149 10.46 -1.07 1.88
C PHE A 149 9.75 -0.65 3.17
N PHE A 150 10.44 0.07 4.06
CA PHE A 150 9.89 0.61 5.30
C PHE A 150 9.41 2.07 5.16
N GLY A 151 9.18 2.58 3.95
CA GLY A 151 8.65 3.93 3.71
C GLY A 151 9.65 5.09 3.90
N LEU A 152 10.94 4.79 4.02
CA LEU A 152 12.03 5.76 4.20
C LEU A 152 12.68 6.14 2.85
N GLY A 153 11.87 6.46 1.84
CA GLY A 153 12.31 6.62 0.45
C GLY A 153 13.30 7.77 0.21
N ASN A 154 13.32 8.78 1.09
CA ASN A 154 14.32 9.87 1.10
C ASN A 154 15.68 9.46 1.70
N GLY A 155 15.85 8.19 2.08
CA GLY A 155 17.10 7.66 2.64
C GLY A 155 17.41 8.18 4.06
N GLU A 156 16.40 8.67 4.76
CA GLU A 156 16.47 9.28 6.09
C GLU A 156 15.50 8.58 7.04
N TYR A 157 15.90 8.41 8.30
CA TYR A 157 15.04 7.86 9.33
C TYR A 157 14.09 8.92 9.88
N PHE A 158 12.82 8.56 10.01
CA PHE A 158 11.81 9.29 10.77
C PHE A 158 10.90 8.28 11.47
N LEU A 159 10.29 8.70 12.59
CA LEU A 159 9.32 7.86 13.30
C LEU A 159 7.97 7.93 12.61
N TYR A 160 7.35 6.77 12.41
CA TYR A 160 5.94 6.69 12.06
C TYR A 160 5.41 5.31 12.44
N GLN A 161 4.09 5.21 12.57
CA GLN A 161 3.41 3.96 12.81
C GLN A 161 2.21 3.85 11.88
N SER A 162 2.07 2.67 11.29
CA SER A 162 0.89 2.17 10.61
C SER A 162 0.65 0.73 11.06
N THR A 163 -0.45 0.12 10.66
CA THR A 163 -0.76 -1.28 10.97
C THR A 163 0.28 -2.23 10.34
N PRO A 164 0.66 -2.13 9.05
CA PRO A 164 1.58 -3.09 8.46
C PRO A 164 3.06 -2.70 8.58
N LEU A 165 3.40 -1.42 8.77
CA LEU A 165 4.79 -0.94 8.87
C LEU A 165 4.94 0.08 10.01
N ALA A 166 6.06 0.03 10.73
CA ALA A 166 6.40 1.05 11.71
C ALA A 166 7.90 1.27 11.80
N VAL A 167 8.30 2.52 11.99
CA VAL A 167 9.68 2.89 12.37
C VAL A 167 9.63 3.37 13.81
N GLY A 168 9.98 2.44 14.70
CA GLY A 168 10.07 2.70 16.13
C GLY A 168 11.31 3.51 16.50
N ALA A 169 11.41 3.85 17.79
CA ALA A 169 12.52 4.60 18.34
C ALA A 169 13.88 4.05 17.89
N ASP A 170 14.80 4.97 17.57
CA ASP A 170 16.19 4.67 17.21
C ASP A 170 16.36 3.62 16.10
N LYS A 171 15.72 3.88 14.94
CA LYS A 171 15.93 3.14 13.68
C LYS A 171 15.39 1.69 13.70
N ALA A 172 14.39 1.41 14.54
CA ALA A 172 13.74 0.10 14.61
C ALA A 172 12.71 -0.07 13.49
N LEU A 173 13.08 -0.79 12.43
CA LEU A 173 12.24 -1.05 11.26
C LEU A 173 11.35 -2.27 11.51
N ASN A 174 10.02 -2.13 11.50
CA ASN A 174 9.06 -3.20 11.79
C ASN A 174 8.08 -3.39 10.62
N CYS A 175 7.81 -4.64 10.28
CA CYS A 175 6.82 -5.04 9.28
C CYS A 175 5.95 -6.17 9.82
N PHE A 176 4.64 -6.03 9.65
CA PHE A 176 3.59 -6.92 10.15
C PHE A 176 2.72 -7.50 9.03
N PHE A 177 3.10 -7.31 7.76
CA PHE A 177 2.42 -7.97 6.66
C PHE A 177 2.51 -9.51 6.82
N PRO A 178 1.40 -10.25 6.71
CA PRO A 178 1.44 -11.71 6.70
C PRO A 178 2.04 -12.22 5.38
N MET A 179 3.12 -12.99 5.43
CA MET A 179 3.78 -13.52 4.22
C MET A 179 3.72 -15.05 4.21
N PRO A 180 2.67 -15.66 3.63
CA PRO A 180 2.56 -17.11 3.55
C PRO A 180 3.52 -17.69 2.50
N PHE A 181 4.01 -18.91 2.75
CA PHE A 181 4.82 -19.70 1.82
C PHE A 181 4.49 -21.18 1.99
N ARG A 182 4.36 -21.94 0.90
CA ARG A 182 3.94 -23.36 0.95
C ARG A 182 5.14 -24.29 1.10
N LYS A 183 6.21 -24.04 0.36
CA LYS A 183 7.38 -24.92 0.22
C LYS A 183 8.62 -24.32 0.83
N HIS A 184 8.89 -23.04 0.57
CA HIS A 184 10.15 -22.42 0.98
C HIS A 184 10.02 -20.91 1.10
N ALA A 185 10.70 -20.32 2.08
CA ALA A 185 10.91 -18.89 2.19
C ALA A 185 12.41 -18.61 2.29
N ARG A 186 12.89 -17.74 1.40
CA ARG A 186 14.26 -17.23 1.43
C ARG A 186 14.25 -15.72 1.49
N ILE A 187 14.89 -15.14 2.50
CA ILE A 187 15.08 -13.70 2.64
C ILE A 187 16.57 -13.39 2.69
N ILE A 188 17.00 -12.49 1.82
CA ILE A 188 18.39 -12.05 1.74
C ILE A 188 18.48 -10.52 1.86
N VAL A 189 19.59 -10.06 2.43
CA VAL A 189 19.97 -8.66 2.50
C VAL A 189 21.29 -8.49 1.77
N THR A 190 21.35 -7.60 0.79
CA THR A 190 22.55 -7.31 0.00
C THR A 190 23.05 -5.92 0.32
N ASN A 191 24.32 -5.80 0.68
CA ASN A 191 24.98 -4.51 0.82
C ASN A 191 25.53 -4.07 -0.55
N GLU A 192 24.82 -3.21 -1.26
CA GLU A 192 25.29 -2.60 -2.52
C GLU A 192 26.07 -1.29 -2.27
N GLY A 193 26.32 -0.94 -1.00
CA GLY A 193 27.15 0.18 -0.59
C GLY A 193 28.64 -0.06 -0.83
N GLN A 194 29.44 0.97 -0.57
CA GLN A 194 30.90 0.92 -0.66
C GLN A 194 31.56 0.67 0.70
N GLU A 195 30.82 0.84 1.80
CA GLU A 195 31.29 0.54 3.15
C GLU A 195 30.66 -0.74 3.70
N GLN A 196 31.24 -1.27 4.78
CA GLN A 196 30.67 -2.42 5.49
C GLN A 196 29.51 -1.97 6.39
N ILE A 197 28.41 -2.73 6.38
CA ILE A 197 27.39 -2.64 7.44
C ILE A 197 28.05 -3.08 8.74
N GLY A 198 28.22 -2.15 9.69
CA GLY A 198 28.92 -2.37 10.95
C GLY A 198 28.16 -3.28 11.91
N ALA A 199 26.83 -3.14 11.96
CA ALA A 199 25.97 -4.04 12.71
C ALA A 199 24.58 -4.14 12.06
N LEU A 200 24.26 -5.31 11.52
CA LEU A 200 22.91 -5.69 11.08
C LEU A 200 22.28 -6.59 12.14
N TYR A 201 21.13 -6.17 12.66
CA TYR A 201 20.31 -6.96 13.56
C TYR A 201 18.98 -7.30 12.90
N TRP A 202 18.45 -8.50 13.17
CA TRP A 202 17.12 -8.87 12.70
C TRP A 202 16.40 -9.83 13.66
N ASN A 203 15.06 -9.81 13.59
CA ASN A 203 14.15 -10.82 14.11
C ASN A 203 13.08 -11.05 13.03
N ILE A 204 13.01 -12.27 12.50
CA ILE A 204 11.99 -12.69 11.54
C ILE A 204 11.21 -13.81 12.21
N ASP A 205 9.97 -13.51 12.58
CA ASP A 205 9.04 -14.42 13.23
C ASP A 205 8.07 -15.02 12.22
N TRP A 206 7.88 -16.34 12.29
CA TRP A 206 6.87 -17.01 11.49
C TRP A 206 6.14 -18.10 12.28
N ARG A 207 4.93 -18.36 11.82
CA ARG A 207 4.11 -19.48 12.26
C ARG A 207 4.40 -20.65 11.32
N ALA A 208 5.08 -21.68 11.84
CA ALA A 208 5.23 -22.95 11.13
C ALA A 208 3.90 -23.72 11.23
N LEU A 209 3.26 -23.94 10.08
CA LEU A 209 1.92 -24.49 10.01
C LEU A 209 1.97 -26.02 9.96
N ARG A 210 1.00 -26.68 10.61
CA ARG A 210 0.87 -28.14 10.55
C ARG A 210 0.13 -28.63 9.32
N SER A 211 -0.75 -27.78 8.80
CA SER A 211 -1.59 -28.07 7.64
C SER A 211 -1.09 -27.32 6.41
N PRO A 212 -1.23 -27.89 5.21
CA PRO A 212 -0.99 -27.16 3.97
C PRO A 212 -1.81 -25.88 3.91
N LEU A 213 -1.24 -24.82 3.32
CA LEU A 213 -2.01 -23.62 2.98
C LEU A 213 -3.06 -23.95 1.90
N PRO A 214 -4.21 -23.25 1.90
CA PRO A 214 -5.18 -23.35 0.82
C PRO A 214 -4.54 -23.21 -0.59
N PRO A 215 -5.02 -23.94 -1.61
CA PRO A 215 -4.46 -23.88 -2.95
C PRO A 215 -4.50 -22.48 -3.61
N ASP A 216 -5.41 -21.62 -3.17
CA ASP A 216 -5.63 -20.26 -3.66
C ASP A 216 -5.00 -19.16 -2.78
N THR A 217 -4.20 -19.53 -1.77
CA THR A 217 -3.40 -18.56 -0.99
C THR A 217 -2.47 -17.77 -1.92
N ALA A 218 -2.63 -16.45 -1.90
CA ALA A 218 -1.77 -15.50 -2.58
C ALA A 218 -0.52 -15.18 -1.75
N TYR A 219 0.58 -14.83 -2.41
CA TYR A 219 1.85 -14.46 -1.77
C TYR A 219 2.07 -12.97 -1.73
N PHE A 220 2.75 -12.53 -0.68
CA PHE A 220 3.08 -11.13 -0.48
C PHE A 220 4.15 -10.68 -1.48
N HIS A 221 3.92 -9.52 -2.08
CA HIS A 221 4.85 -8.90 -3.01
C HIS A 221 5.08 -7.44 -2.64
N ALA A 222 6.28 -6.98 -2.94
CA ALA A 222 6.62 -5.56 -2.85
C ALA A 222 7.69 -5.19 -3.85
N GLN A 223 7.49 -4.09 -4.57
CA GLN A 223 8.41 -3.65 -5.63
C GLN A 223 8.72 -2.18 -5.49
N TYR A 224 10.01 -1.88 -5.48
CA TYR A 224 10.53 -0.53 -5.61
C TYR A 224 10.43 -0.01 -7.04
N ARG A 225 9.98 1.24 -7.19
CA ARG A 225 10.05 2.02 -8.43
C ARG A 225 10.52 3.44 -8.15
N GLN A 226 11.00 4.12 -9.19
CA GLN A 226 11.35 5.52 -9.14
C GLN A 226 11.28 6.22 -10.50
N ALA A 227 11.22 7.55 -10.45
CA ALA A 227 11.43 8.47 -11.55
C ALA A 227 12.23 9.67 -11.03
N MET A 228 13.47 9.84 -11.53
CA MET A 228 14.47 10.76 -10.98
C MET A 228 15.13 11.62 -12.08
N PRO A 229 14.46 12.65 -12.65
CA PRO A 229 13.12 13.17 -12.34
C PRO A 229 11.97 12.45 -13.09
N ASN A 230 10.72 12.79 -12.75
CA ASN A 230 9.58 12.52 -13.62
C ASN A 230 9.65 13.33 -14.93
N PRO A 231 9.18 12.78 -16.07
CA PRO A 231 9.17 13.47 -17.35
C PRO A 231 7.99 14.46 -17.43
N ALA A 232 8.20 15.70 -16.96
CA ALA A 232 7.19 16.76 -16.99
C ALA A 232 6.60 16.99 -18.40
N VAL A 233 5.27 17.12 -18.46
CA VAL A 233 4.52 17.42 -19.69
C VAL A 233 4.20 18.91 -19.73
N ALA A 234 4.96 19.66 -20.53
CA ALA A 234 4.76 21.10 -20.67
C ALA A 234 3.36 21.44 -21.22
N ASP A 235 2.74 22.50 -20.67
CA ASP A 235 1.43 23.02 -21.09
C ASP A 235 0.28 21.99 -21.02
N ALA A 236 0.43 20.95 -20.20
CA ALA A 236 -0.60 19.93 -20.01
C ALA A 236 -1.86 20.55 -19.41
N LYS A 237 -3.02 20.22 -19.99
CA LYS A 237 -4.34 20.70 -19.52
C LYS A 237 -5.27 19.58 -19.11
N VAL A 238 -5.09 18.41 -19.71
CA VAL A 238 -5.94 17.23 -19.56
C VAL A 238 -5.07 15.98 -19.62
N ASN A 239 -5.42 15.00 -18.80
CA ASN A 239 -4.88 13.66 -18.87
C ASN A 239 -6.05 12.68 -18.77
N LEU A 240 -6.24 11.87 -19.81
CA LEU A 240 -7.39 10.98 -19.92
C LEU A 240 -6.99 9.50 -19.82
N ASP A 241 -5.73 9.18 -20.12
CA ASP A 241 -5.27 7.81 -20.34
C ASP A 241 -4.13 7.39 -19.40
N GLY A 242 -3.65 8.32 -18.57
CA GLY A 242 -2.57 8.09 -17.62
C GLY A 242 -1.25 7.64 -18.27
N LYS A 243 -1.04 7.92 -19.57
CA LYS A 243 0.10 7.39 -20.33
C LYS A 243 1.45 7.83 -19.75
N ASN A 244 1.51 9.05 -19.23
CA ASN A 244 2.74 9.64 -18.69
C ASN A 244 2.79 9.58 -17.15
N ASN A 245 1.80 8.98 -16.50
CA ASN A 245 1.73 8.91 -15.04
C ASN A 245 2.96 8.18 -14.47
N TYR A 246 3.34 8.58 -13.26
CA TYR A 246 4.25 7.79 -12.44
C TYR A 246 3.60 6.43 -12.11
N VAL A 247 4.31 5.34 -12.37
CA VAL A 247 3.78 3.99 -12.19
C VAL A 247 4.28 3.42 -10.86
N TRP A 248 3.36 3.10 -9.95
CA TRP A 248 3.68 2.42 -8.69
C TRP A 248 3.94 0.93 -8.89
N MET A 249 3.12 0.27 -9.70
CA MET A 249 3.29 -1.14 -10.02
C MET A 249 2.59 -1.55 -11.32
N VAL A 250 3.07 -2.66 -11.88
CA VAL A 250 2.39 -3.44 -12.91
C VAL A 250 2.44 -4.90 -12.49
N ALA A 251 1.29 -5.58 -12.47
CA ALA A 251 1.18 -7.00 -12.22
C ALA A 251 0.34 -7.68 -13.31
N ALA A 252 0.63 -8.95 -13.56
CA ALA A 252 -0.23 -9.85 -14.31
C ALA A 252 -0.49 -11.10 -13.46
N GLY A 253 -1.69 -11.67 -13.59
CA GLY A 253 -2.20 -12.73 -12.74
C GLY A 253 -3.41 -12.28 -11.93
N ARG A 254 -3.71 -13.01 -10.85
CA ARG A 254 -4.83 -12.73 -9.95
C ARG A 254 -4.31 -12.31 -8.59
N GLY A 255 -4.79 -11.18 -8.09
CA GLY A 255 -4.30 -10.61 -6.85
C GLY A 255 -5.10 -9.41 -6.39
N HIS A 256 -4.52 -8.66 -5.46
CA HIS A 256 -5.05 -7.40 -4.97
C HIS A 256 -3.94 -6.51 -4.42
N PHE A 257 -3.97 -5.24 -4.81
CA PHE A 257 -3.08 -4.20 -4.29
C PHE A 257 -3.54 -3.76 -2.91
N VAL A 258 -2.60 -3.70 -1.97
CA VAL A 258 -2.87 -3.41 -0.55
C VAL A 258 -2.23 -2.13 -0.05
N GLY A 259 -1.40 -1.46 -0.85
CA GLY A 259 -0.91 -0.14 -0.47
C GLY A 259 0.38 0.29 -1.16
N VAL A 260 0.79 1.51 -0.83
CA VAL A 260 2.01 2.12 -1.35
C VAL A 260 2.62 3.05 -0.29
N THR A 261 3.94 3.03 -0.19
CA THR A 261 4.73 4.12 0.39
C THR A 261 5.35 4.90 -0.75
N MET A 262 5.33 6.23 -0.67
CA MET A 262 5.86 7.10 -1.71
C MET A 262 6.62 8.27 -1.08
N SER A 263 7.76 8.61 -1.67
CA SER A 263 8.55 9.78 -1.30
C SER A 263 8.75 10.67 -2.51
N VAL A 264 8.75 11.98 -2.26
CA VAL A 264 8.98 13.01 -3.29
C VAL A 264 10.10 13.94 -2.84
N LEU A 265 10.99 14.28 -3.77
CA LEU A 265 11.95 15.36 -3.66
C LEU A 265 11.59 16.42 -4.72
N GLU A 266 11.13 17.57 -4.26
CA GLU A 266 10.69 18.67 -5.12
C GLU A 266 11.84 19.24 -5.95
N ASN A 267 11.59 19.49 -7.23
CA ASN A 267 12.52 20.14 -8.15
C ASN A 267 12.14 21.61 -8.45
N ALA A 268 10.97 22.07 -8.01
CA ALA A 268 10.47 23.44 -8.17
C ALA A 268 9.59 23.84 -6.97
N ASP A 269 9.38 25.14 -6.77
CA ASP A 269 8.51 25.65 -5.72
C ASP A 269 7.01 25.34 -5.99
N GLY A 270 6.21 25.41 -4.93
CA GLY A 270 4.75 25.24 -4.96
C GLY A 270 4.30 23.79 -4.85
N TRP A 271 3.01 23.61 -4.57
CA TRP A 271 2.38 22.32 -4.37
C TRP A 271 2.67 21.31 -5.50
N TRP A 272 3.04 20.10 -5.11
CA TRP A 272 3.43 19.01 -6.02
C TRP A 272 2.32 17.98 -6.25
N GLY A 273 1.33 17.95 -5.36
CA GLY A 273 0.41 16.84 -5.20
C GLY A 273 -0.97 17.03 -5.83
N GLU A 274 -1.16 17.89 -6.82
CA GLU A 274 -2.43 17.96 -7.57
C GLU A 274 -2.72 16.70 -8.41
N GLY A 275 -1.78 15.77 -8.48
CA GLY A 275 -1.87 14.62 -9.37
C GLY A 275 -2.85 13.55 -8.91
N ASP A 276 -3.72 13.09 -9.82
CA ASP A 276 -4.72 12.06 -9.56
C ASP A 276 -4.14 10.64 -9.56
N ASP A 277 -4.55 9.79 -8.61
CA ASP A 277 -4.34 8.35 -8.71
C ASP A 277 -5.22 7.75 -9.82
N MET A 278 -4.67 6.84 -10.62
CA MET A 278 -5.38 6.19 -11.71
C MET A 278 -5.03 4.70 -11.74
N PHE A 279 -6.04 3.84 -11.56
CA PHE A 279 -5.90 2.39 -11.62
C PHE A 279 -6.56 1.81 -12.87
N PHE A 280 -5.81 0.93 -13.55
CA PHE A 280 -6.24 0.22 -14.75
C PHE A 280 -6.30 -1.27 -14.40
N VAL A 281 -7.52 -1.79 -14.30
CA VAL A 281 -7.76 -3.17 -13.85
C VAL A 281 -7.99 -4.06 -15.06
N ASP A 282 -7.40 -5.25 -15.07
CA ASP A 282 -7.66 -6.33 -16.04
C ASP A 282 -7.56 -5.93 -17.53
N GLY A 283 -6.64 -5.01 -17.85
CA GLY A 283 -6.31 -4.60 -19.21
C GLY A 283 -7.17 -3.47 -19.77
N GLU A 284 -7.88 -2.75 -18.90
CA GLU A 284 -8.63 -1.55 -19.26
C GLU A 284 -7.76 -0.50 -19.97
N LYS A 285 -8.32 0.15 -21.00
CA LYS A 285 -7.65 1.21 -21.76
C LYS A 285 -7.70 2.57 -21.07
N LEU A 286 -8.75 2.80 -20.29
CA LEU A 286 -8.97 4.00 -19.48
C LEU A 286 -9.11 3.56 -18.02
N PRO A 287 -8.67 4.36 -17.04
CA PRO A 287 -8.75 3.99 -15.65
C PRO A 287 -10.21 3.92 -15.18
N SER A 288 -10.57 2.86 -14.46
CA SER A 288 -11.90 2.71 -13.85
C SER A 288 -11.99 3.30 -12.46
N ILE A 289 -10.84 3.52 -11.80
CA ILE A 289 -10.71 4.19 -10.50
C ILE A 289 -9.80 5.41 -10.71
N ASN A 290 -10.34 6.58 -10.40
CA ASN A 290 -9.68 7.88 -10.55
C ASN A 290 -9.78 8.65 -9.23
N GLY A 291 -8.69 9.31 -8.86
CA GLY A 291 -8.57 10.22 -7.73
C GLY A 291 -8.99 11.65 -8.05
N THR A 292 -8.62 12.54 -7.14
CA THR A 292 -8.85 14.01 -7.23
C THR A 292 -7.65 14.85 -6.80
N GLY A 293 -6.56 14.20 -6.40
CA GLY A 293 -5.37 14.81 -5.83
C GLY A 293 -4.53 13.76 -5.09
N THR A 294 -3.25 14.02 -4.93
CA THR A 294 -2.33 13.13 -4.24
C THR A 294 -2.58 13.15 -2.74
N GLU A 295 -2.78 14.31 -2.14
CA GLU A 295 -3.18 14.42 -0.74
C GLU A 295 -4.52 13.75 -0.49
N ASP A 296 -5.45 13.85 -1.43
CA ASP A 296 -6.76 13.19 -1.36
C ASP A 296 -6.60 11.66 -1.37
N TYR A 297 -5.75 11.13 -2.26
CA TYR A 297 -5.40 9.72 -2.28
C TYR A 297 -4.78 9.28 -0.95
N PHE A 298 -3.87 10.08 -0.38
CA PHE A 298 -3.24 9.80 0.92
C PHE A 298 -4.09 10.22 2.14
N LEU A 299 -5.40 10.46 1.91
CA LEU A 299 -6.43 10.75 2.92
C LEU A 299 -6.12 11.99 3.78
N GLY A 300 -5.41 12.94 3.19
CA GLY A 300 -5.33 14.33 3.62
C GLY A 300 -6.35 15.22 2.89
N ALA A 301 -6.11 16.52 2.94
CA ALA A 301 -6.77 17.55 2.15
C ALA A 301 -5.94 18.84 2.27
N TRP A 302 -6.03 19.74 1.27
CA TRP A 302 -5.43 21.08 1.32
C TRP A 302 -3.94 21.04 1.69
N ASP A 303 -3.13 20.35 0.88
CA ASP A 303 -1.68 20.23 1.07
C ASP A 303 -1.28 19.65 2.44
N PHE A 304 -2.13 18.75 2.97
CA PHE A 304 -2.06 18.19 4.32
C PHE A 304 -2.09 19.24 5.45
N GLY A 305 -2.47 20.49 5.14
CA GLY A 305 -2.41 21.65 6.02
C GLY A 305 -1.00 21.97 6.51
N GLY A 306 0.05 21.55 5.79
CA GLY A 306 1.44 21.72 6.17
C GLY A 306 1.86 20.97 7.45
N LYS A 307 1.13 19.90 7.83
CA LYS A 307 1.35 19.16 9.08
C LYS A 307 1.62 17.70 8.82
N SER A 308 2.67 17.18 9.48
CA SER A 308 2.94 15.75 9.47
C SER A 308 1.92 14.98 10.31
N PHE A 309 1.53 13.78 9.86
CA PHE A 309 0.70 12.87 10.63
C PHE A 309 0.97 11.41 10.24
N SER A 310 0.54 10.48 11.09
CA SER A 310 0.65 9.04 10.84
C SER A 310 -0.51 8.32 11.52
N TYR A 311 -1.34 7.66 10.72
CA TYR A 311 -2.44 6.81 11.17
C TYR A 311 -2.22 5.36 10.73
N GLU A 312 -3.07 4.47 11.25
CA GLU A 312 -2.97 3.03 11.04
C GLU A 312 -2.93 2.61 9.56
N SER A 313 -3.70 3.28 8.70
CA SER A 313 -3.77 2.92 7.27
C SER A 313 -3.27 4.01 6.32
N PHE A 314 -2.90 5.20 6.80
CA PHE A 314 -2.48 6.30 5.93
C PHE A 314 -1.68 7.36 6.71
N GLY A 315 -0.89 8.17 6.01
CA GLY A 315 -0.08 9.20 6.66
C GLY A 315 0.76 10.03 5.71
N ALA A 316 1.16 11.20 6.21
CA ALA A 316 2.20 12.05 5.63
C ALA A 316 3.26 12.35 6.71
N PRO A 317 4.12 11.39 7.08
CA PRO A 317 5.08 11.56 8.16
C PRO A 317 6.17 12.61 7.88
N VAL A 318 6.43 12.92 6.60
CA VAL A 318 7.34 14.00 6.20
C VAL A 318 6.59 14.94 5.27
N VAL A 319 6.46 16.20 5.70
CA VAL A 319 5.76 17.27 4.98
C VAL A 319 6.74 18.43 4.77
N GLY A 320 6.99 18.74 3.50
CA GLY A 320 7.89 19.79 3.08
C GLY A 320 7.22 21.17 3.03
N PRO A 321 7.99 22.26 2.97
CA PRO A 321 7.46 23.63 2.88
C PRO A 321 7.06 24.07 1.44
N GLU A 322 6.85 23.15 0.49
CA GLU A 322 6.53 23.44 -0.92
C GLU A 322 7.56 24.34 -1.61
N LYS A 323 8.83 24.00 -1.39
CA LYS A 323 9.96 24.66 -2.01
C LYS A 323 10.82 23.63 -2.71
N LYS A 324 11.54 24.07 -3.73
CA LYS A 324 12.61 23.25 -4.32
C LYS A 324 13.48 22.61 -3.23
N ASP A 325 13.80 21.33 -3.43
CA ASP A 325 14.56 20.46 -2.53
C ASP A 325 13.82 20.02 -1.25
N SER A 326 12.54 20.38 -1.12
CA SER A 326 11.67 19.86 -0.07
C SER A 326 11.42 18.37 -0.25
N LYS A 327 11.32 17.66 0.88
CA LYS A 327 11.10 16.23 0.93
C LYS A 327 9.73 15.92 1.48
N TRP A 328 9.13 14.88 0.93
CA TRP A 328 7.85 14.35 1.33
C TRP A 328 7.94 12.85 1.45
N SER A 329 7.19 12.29 2.41
CA SER A 329 6.96 10.86 2.53
C SER A 329 5.50 10.68 2.93
N VAL A 330 4.80 9.87 2.16
CA VAL A 330 3.37 9.60 2.29
C VAL A 330 3.12 8.09 2.13
N TYR A 331 2.06 7.58 2.76
CA TYR A 331 1.67 6.19 2.63
C TYR A 331 0.17 6.00 2.72
N ARG A 332 -0.33 4.97 2.04
CA ARG A 332 -1.71 4.46 2.18
C ARG A 332 -1.72 2.94 2.04
N PHE A 333 -2.41 2.29 2.96
CA PHE A 333 -2.67 0.85 2.98
C PHE A 333 -4.18 0.61 2.90
N HIS A 334 -4.62 -0.05 1.83
CA HIS A 334 -6.00 -0.41 1.57
C HIS A 334 -6.38 -1.68 2.33
N LEU A 335 -6.23 -1.69 3.66
CA LEU A 335 -6.55 -2.84 4.50
C LEU A 335 -8.06 -3.09 4.63
N ASP A 336 -8.83 -2.03 4.48
CA ASP A 336 -10.29 -1.99 4.48
C ASP A 336 -10.89 -2.42 3.14
N SER A 337 -10.27 -1.99 2.03
CA SER A 337 -10.74 -2.27 0.68
C SER A 337 -9.60 -2.38 -0.32
N PRO A 338 -8.87 -3.52 -0.35
CA PRO A 338 -7.84 -3.78 -1.37
C PRO A 338 -8.38 -3.60 -2.79
N ILE A 339 -7.52 -3.23 -3.75
CA ILE A 339 -7.90 -3.09 -5.16
C ILE A 339 -7.64 -4.42 -5.88
N PRO A 340 -8.68 -5.21 -6.19
CA PRO A 340 -8.51 -6.55 -6.75
C PRO A 340 -8.26 -6.51 -8.26
N PHE A 341 -7.63 -7.57 -8.76
CA PHE A 341 -7.47 -7.83 -10.19
C PHE A 341 -7.48 -9.34 -10.47
N THR A 342 -8.01 -9.74 -11.63
CA THR A 342 -8.11 -11.15 -12.03
C THR A 342 -7.15 -11.53 -13.15
N LYS A 343 -6.65 -10.54 -13.90
CA LYS A 343 -5.72 -10.67 -15.02
C LYS A 343 -4.52 -9.76 -14.89
N SER A 344 -4.71 -8.51 -14.46
CA SER A 344 -3.61 -7.54 -14.37
C SER A 344 -3.99 -6.30 -13.59
N LEU A 345 -2.99 -5.61 -13.05
CA LEU A 345 -3.17 -4.27 -12.48
C LEU A 345 -2.04 -3.37 -12.96
N ARG A 346 -2.38 -2.16 -13.41
CA ARG A 346 -1.45 -1.04 -13.52
C ARG A 346 -1.94 0.07 -12.59
N ALA A 347 -1.18 0.32 -11.52
CA ALA A 347 -1.47 1.36 -10.54
C ALA A 347 -0.53 2.54 -10.78
N THR A 348 -1.10 3.73 -10.92
CA THR A 348 -0.36 4.94 -11.32
C THR A 348 -0.86 6.15 -10.56
N ILE A 349 -0.06 7.22 -10.55
CA ILE A 349 -0.46 8.54 -10.08
C ILE A 349 0.16 9.60 -10.99
N GLU A 350 -0.54 10.68 -11.24
CA GLU A 350 0.06 11.81 -11.92
C GLU A 350 1.14 12.47 -11.04
N HIS A 351 2.11 13.14 -11.67
CA HIS A 351 3.14 13.90 -10.97
C HIS A 351 2.90 15.41 -11.17
N GLY A 352 1.95 15.96 -10.40
CA GLY A 352 1.30 17.25 -10.67
C GLY A 352 0.13 17.12 -11.65
N HIS A 353 -0.71 18.15 -11.75
CA HIS A 353 -1.91 18.13 -12.60
C HIS A 353 -1.53 17.81 -14.05
N ALA A 354 -2.13 16.77 -14.61
CA ALA A 354 -1.83 16.32 -15.97
C ALA A 354 -0.33 16.04 -16.22
N ASN A 355 0.42 15.65 -15.17
CA ASN A 355 1.85 15.35 -15.21
C ASN A 355 2.75 16.55 -15.51
N ASP A 356 2.35 17.76 -15.09
CA ASP A 356 3.08 19.01 -15.36
C ASP A 356 4.36 19.21 -14.54
N ARG A 357 4.55 18.47 -13.43
CA ARG A 357 5.71 18.63 -12.55
C ARG A 357 6.82 17.63 -12.83
N GLY A 358 8.05 18.11 -12.76
CA GLY A 358 9.27 17.31 -12.95
C GLY A 358 9.87 16.82 -11.65
N ASP A 359 9.12 16.71 -10.56
CA ASP A 359 9.66 16.31 -9.26
C ASP A 359 10.19 14.86 -9.29
N LYS A 360 11.03 14.53 -8.32
CA LYS A 360 11.62 13.19 -8.18
C LYS A 360 10.72 12.34 -7.30
N SER A 361 10.30 11.18 -7.78
CA SER A 361 9.44 10.26 -7.03
C SER A 361 10.09 8.89 -6.87
N SER A 362 9.90 8.28 -5.70
CA SER A 362 10.16 6.86 -5.50
C SER A 362 9.09 6.23 -4.63
N SER A 363 8.80 4.96 -4.85
CA SER A 363 7.73 4.27 -4.12
C SER A 363 8.01 2.77 -3.95
N VAL A 364 7.38 2.18 -2.96
CA VAL A 364 7.19 0.73 -2.88
C VAL A 364 5.70 0.43 -2.88
N ALA A 365 5.25 -0.29 -3.90
CA ALA A 365 3.91 -0.87 -3.94
C ALA A 365 3.91 -2.21 -3.22
N TYR A 366 2.84 -2.52 -2.49
CA TYR A 366 2.63 -3.77 -1.76
C TYR A 366 1.33 -4.44 -2.24
N TRP A 367 1.36 -5.72 -2.53
CA TRP A 367 0.19 -6.47 -3.01
C TRP A 367 0.29 -7.96 -2.65
N TYR A 368 -0.81 -8.68 -2.84
CA TYR A 368 -0.83 -10.13 -2.84
C TYR A 368 -1.25 -10.63 -4.21
N GLN A 369 -0.62 -11.70 -4.71
CA GLN A 369 -1.08 -12.38 -5.92
C GLN A 369 -0.76 -13.87 -5.90
N ILE A 370 -1.45 -14.61 -6.75
CA ILE A 370 -1.19 -16.03 -6.99
C ILE A 370 -0.07 -16.15 -8.03
N GLU A 371 0.91 -17.01 -7.74
CA GLU A 371 2.04 -17.29 -8.63
C GLU A 371 1.63 -18.00 -9.94
N PRO A 372 2.38 -17.81 -11.04
CA PRO A 372 3.61 -17.02 -11.14
C PRO A 372 3.38 -15.52 -11.30
N HIS A 373 4.29 -14.71 -10.76
CA HIS A 373 4.37 -13.28 -11.02
C HIS A 373 5.17 -12.93 -12.28
N VAL A 374 4.97 -11.70 -12.79
CA VAL A 374 5.84 -11.13 -13.82
C VAL A 374 7.18 -10.72 -13.21
N GLU A 375 8.27 -11.01 -13.91
CA GLU A 375 9.60 -10.58 -13.48
C GLU A 375 9.63 -9.05 -13.30
N PHE A 376 10.24 -8.62 -12.21
CA PHE A 376 10.34 -7.20 -11.89
C PHE A 376 11.31 -6.52 -12.86
N PRO A 377 11.05 -5.27 -13.27
CA PRO A 377 12.05 -4.48 -13.96
C PRO A 377 13.33 -4.42 -13.13
N ALA A 378 14.49 -4.39 -13.78
CA ALA A 378 15.77 -4.29 -13.08
C ALA A 378 15.78 -3.06 -12.15
N MET A 379 16.12 -3.29 -10.88
CA MET A 379 16.28 -2.20 -9.93
C MET A 379 17.36 -1.22 -10.43
N PRO A 380 17.10 0.09 -10.42
CA PRO A 380 18.11 1.09 -10.79
C PRO A 380 19.39 0.93 -9.97
N SER A 381 20.53 1.24 -10.57
CA SER A 381 21.82 1.20 -9.87
C SER A 381 21.84 2.12 -8.65
N VAL A 382 22.76 1.88 -7.71
CA VAL A 382 22.92 2.72 -6.49
C VAL A 382 22.95 4.20 -6.85
N ASP A 383 23.82 4.62 -7.78
CA ASP A 383 23.96 6.03 -8.15
C ASP A 383 22.68 6.66 -8.70
N GLN A 384 21.84 5.88 -9.39
CA GLN A 384 20.59 6.36 -9.97
C GLN A 384 19.45 6.50 -8.95
N ARG A 385 19.55 5.85 -7.78
CA ARG A 385 18.48 5.83 -6.77
C ARG A 385 18.79 6.62 -5.50
N LEU A 386 19.88 7.38 -5.48
CA LEU A 386 20.19 8.26 -4.37
C LEU A 386 19.38 9.56 -4.48
N PRO A 387 18.77 10.05 -3.38
CA PRO A 387 17.98 11.28 -3.35
C PRO A 387 18.89 12.50 -3.30
N ARG A 388 19.68 12.70 -4.38
CA ARG A 388 20.61 13.81 -4.51
C ARG A 388 19.87 15.08 -4.95
N VAL A 389 20.11 16.16 -4.22
CA VAL A 389 19.86 17.53 -4.70
C VAL A 389 21.01 17.88 -5.65
N PRO A 390 20.75 18.48 -6.83
CA PRO A 390 21.78 18.87 -7.80
C PRO A 390 22.82 19.84 -7.23
#